data_AF-A0A5E4MM03-F1
#
_entry.id   AF-A0A5E4MM03-F1
#
_cell.length_a   1.000
_cell.length_b   1.000
_cell.length_c   1.000
_cell.angle_alpha   90.00
_cell.angle_beta   90.00
_cell.angle_gamma   90.00
#
_symmetry.space_group_name_H-M   'P 1'
#
loop_
_entity.id
_entity.type
_entity.pdbx_description
1 polymer ?
#
loop_
_entity_poly.entity_id
_entity_poly.type
_entity_poly.pdbx_seq_one_letter_code
_entity_poly.pdbx_strand_id
1 'polypeptide(L)'
;MNEWKLECQKSSIGNFSLLKSLDIPVPGQHIAHHEWVILNRLRTGHGPSGEILHKWKIRDCPDCDCGHSLQFIFYIISDCPFRAFNGTVKELHEAIDKAIKWIRTLDIKL
;
A
#
# COMPACT_ATOMS: atom_id res chain seq x y z
N MET A 1 -15.55 12.51 25.47
CA MET A 1 -14.74 11.38 24.95
C MET A 1 -14.87 11.42 23.44
N ASN A 2 -13.78 11.68 22.74
CA ASN A 2 -13.81 12.29 21.40
C ASN A 2 -14.33 11.33 20.31
N GLU A 3 -15.53 11.58 19.79
CA GLU A 3 -16.19 10.79 18.74
C GLU A 3 -15.32 10.53 17.51
N TRP A 4 -14.45 11.48 17.14
CA TRP A 4 -13.51 11.32 16.03
C TRP A 4 -12.56 10.12 16.20
N LYS A 5 -12.17 9.77 17.43
CA LYS A 5 -11.27 8.62 17.68
C LYS A 5 -11.96 7.29 17.35
N LEU A 6 -13.26 7.20 17.65
CA LEU A 6 -14.08 6.03 17.36
C LEU A 6 -14.35 5.89 15.86
N GLU A 7 -14.51 7.02 15.17
CA GLU A 7 -14.68 7.05 13.72
C GLU A 7 -13.39 6.63 12.99
N CYS A 8 -12.22 7.10 13.44
CA CYS A 8 -10.93 6.61 12.95
C CYS A 8 -10.76 5.10 13.20
N GLN A 9 -11.11 4.59 14.38
CA GLN A 9 -11.04 3.14 14.68
C GLN A 9 -12.02 2.28 13.84
N LYS A 10 -13.19 2.81 13.49
CA LYS A 10 -14.17 2.09 12.65
C LYS A 10 -13.77 2.08 11.17
N SER A 11 -13.07 3.11 10.70
CA SER A 11 -12.56 3.18 9.33
C SER A 11 -11.33 2.30 9.07
N SER A 12 -10.62 1.85 10.12
CA SER A 12 -9.44 1.00 10.01
C SER A 12 -9.79 -0.47 9.82
N ILE A 13 -10.57 -0.79 8.79
CA ILE A 13 -10.74 -2.17 8.33
C ILE A 13 -9.45 -2.53 7.58
N GLY A 14 -8.41 -2.97 8.31
CA GLY A 14 -7.21 -3.58 7.71
C GLY A 14 -5.85 -3.18 8.26
N ASN A 15 -5.74 -2.21 9.18
CA ASN A 15 -4.44 -1.84 9.76
C ASN A 15 -4.13 -2.73 10.98
N PHE A 16 -3.79 -4.00 10.73
CA PHE A 16 -3.12 -4.85 11.71
C PHE A 16 -2.03 -4.02 12.42
N SER A 17 -2.06 -3.91 13.74
CA SER A 17 -1.34 -2.93 14.56
C SER A 17 0.16 -2.77 14.17
N LEU A 18 0.44 -1.92 13.18
CA LEU A 18 1.81 -1.62 12.74
C LEU A 18 2.60 -0.95 13.88
N LEU A 19 1.91 -0.13 14.66
CA LEU A 19 2.43 0.51 15.86
C LEU A 19 2.17 -0.39 17.07
N LYS A 20 3.20 -1.10 17.52
CA LYS A 20 3.16 -1.93 18.73
C LYS A 20 3.51 -1.11 19.99
N SER A 21 4.42 -0.17 19.87
CA SER A 21 4.83 0.81 20.91
C SER A 21 5.43 2.03 20.22
N LEU A 22 5.47 3.17 20.92
CA LEU A 22 6.14 4.39 20.45
C LEU A 22 7.68 4.25 20.46
N ASP A 23 8.21 3.34 21.30
CA ASP A 23 9.65 3.12 21.46
C ASP A 23 10.23 2.10 20.46
N ILE A 24 9.36 1.45 19.67
CA ILE A 24 9.76 0.39 18.74
C ILE A 24 9.66 0.93 17.32
N PRO A 25 10.76 0.94 16.54
CA PRO A 25 10.71 1.35 15.16
C PRO A 25 9.79 0.42 14.37
N VAL A 26 9.00 1.01 13.47
CA VAL A 26 8.09 0.23 12.64
C VAL A 26 8.89 -0.62 11.65
N PRO A 27 8.40 -1.83 11.29
CA PRO A 27 9.11 -2.69 10.35
C PRO A 27 9.41 -1.92 9.06
N GLY A 28 10.65 -1.96 8.57
CA GLY A 28 11.09 -1.25 7.37
C GLY A 28 11.49 0.22 7.57
N GLN A 29 11.39 0.82 8.77
CA GLN A 29 11.76 2.23 8.99
C GLN A 29 13.19 2.60 8.56
N HIS A 30 14.10 1.62 8.54
CA HIS A 30 15.52 1.80 8.23
C HIS A 30 15.86 1.67 6.74
N ILE A 31 14.89 1.31 5.88
CA ILE A 31 15.12 1.17 4.43
C ILE A 31 15.23 2.53 3.75
N ALA A 32 15.59 2.55 2.46
CA ALA A 32 15.69 3.81 1.73
C ALA A 32 14.34 4.55 1.73
N HIS A 33 14.39 5.89 1.84
CA HIS A 33 13.19 6.73 1.97
C HIS A 33 12.15 6.46 0.85
N HIS A 34 12.60 6.23 -0.38
CA HIS A 34 11.73 5.89 -1.50
C HIS A 34 10.96 4.58 -1.30
N GLU A 35 11.65 3.52 -0.87
CA GLU A 35 11.04 2.21 -0.57
C GLU A 35 10.08 2.31 0.61
N TRP A 36 10.44 3.12 1.61
CA TRP A 36 9.62 3.37 2.79
C TRP A 36 8.29 4.05 2.47
N VAL A 37 8.31 5.04 1.57
CA VAL A 37 7.10 5.72 1.10
C VAL A 37 6.17 4.75 0.36
N ILE A 38 6.70 3.96 -0.58
CA ILE A 38 5.91 2.96 -1.33
C ILE A 38 5.30 1.94 -0.37
N LEU A 39 6.10 1.41 0.56
CA LEU A 39 5.65 0.44 1.56
C LEU A 39 4.47 0.97 2.38
N ASN A 40 4.51 2.23 2.82
CA ASN A 40 3.42 2.83 3.60
C ASN A 40 2.16 3.07 2.76
N ARG A 41 2.29 3.41 1.48
CA ARG A 41 1.17 3.51 0.54
C ARG A 41 0.49 2.16 0.35
N LEU A 42 1.28 1.11 0.19
CA LEU A 42 0.80 -0.26 0.10
C LEU A 42 0.08 -0.72 1.37
N ARG A 43 0.66 -0.49 2.55
CA ARG A 43 0.08 -0.83 3.86
C ARG A 43 -1.26 -0.14 4.12
N THR A 44 -1.35 1.13 3.77
CA THR A 44 -2.58 1.90 3.97
C THR A 44 -3.61 1.62 2.89
N GLY A 45 -3.22 1.02 1.76
CA GLY A 45 -4.06 0.92 0.58
C GLY A 45 -4.28 2.27 -0.12
N HIS A 46 -3.54 3.31 0.25
CA HIS A 46 -3.72 4.67 -0.24
C HIS A 46 -2.47 5.15 -0.98
N GLY A 47 -2.67 5.69 -2.17
CA GLY A 47 -1.60 6.22 -3.01
C GLY A 47 -2.12 6.70 -4.37
N PRO A 48 -1.24 7.17 -5.26
CA PRO A 48 -1.54 7.52 -6.65
C PRO A 48 -1.78 6.26 -7.49
N SER A 49 -2.79 5.47 -7.12
CA SER A 49 -3.30 4.37 -7.94
C SER A 49 -4.03 4.92 -9.17
N GLY A 50 -4.24 4.10 -10.20
CA GLY A 50 -5.02 4.50 -11.38
C GLY A 50 -6.39 5.08 -11.03
N GLU A 51 -7.09 4.48 -10.06
CA GLU A 51 -8.37 4.99 -9.55
C GLU A 51 -8.25 6.41 -8.98
N ILE A 52 -7.28 6.66 -8.09
CA ILE A 52 -7.07 7.96 -7.47
C ILE A 52 -6.60 9.01 -8.49
N LEU A 53 -5.68 8.64 -9.38
CA LEU A 53 -5.18 9.53 -10.43
C LEU A 53 -6.27 9.94 -11.41
N HIS A 54 -7.16 9.03 -11.77
CA HIS A 54 -8.33 9.33 -12.59
C HIS A 54 -9.32 10.23 -11.85
N LYS A 55 -9.61 9.95 -10.58
CA LYS A 55 -10.46 10.79 -9.74
C LYS A 55 -9.95 12.23 -9.63
N TRP A 56 -8.62 12.41 -9.63
CA TRP A 56 -7.97 13.72 -9.62
C TRP A 56 -7.75 14.33 -11.01
N LYS A 57 -8.24 13.69 -12.09
CA LYS A 57 -8.07 14.13 -13.48
C LYS A 57 -6.60 14.27 -13.91
N ILE A 58 -5.71 13.51 -13.29
CA ILE A 58 -4.29 13.39 -13.69
C ILE A 58 -4.15 12.35 -14.81
N ARG A 59 -5.04 11.35 -14.83
CA ARG A 59 -5.11 10.31 -15.86
C ARG A 59 -6.51 10.26 -16.45
N ASP A 60 -6.60 9.96 -17.74
CA ASP A 60 -7.89 9.88 -18.45
C ASP A 60 -8.72 8.64 -18.10
N CYS A 61 -8.08 7.59 -17.58
CA CYS A 61 -8.71 6.30 -17.32
C CYS A 61 -8.14 5.64 -16.05
N PRO A 62 -8.98 4.97 -15.22
CA PRO A 62 -8.51 4.28 -14.01
C PRO A 62 -7.92 2.89 -14.24
N ASP A 63 -7.92 2.39 -15.48
CA ASP A 63 -7.57 1.01 -15.80
C ASP A 63 -6.14 0.62 -15.39
N CYS A 64 -5.94 -0.64 -15.05
CA CYS A 64 -4.61 -1.24 -14.91
C CYS A 64 -4.07 -1.66 -16.28
N ASP A 65 -2.75 -1.66 -16.45
CA ASP A 65 -2.10 -2.07 -17.71
C ASP A 65 -2.39 -3.52 -18.12
N CYS A 66 -2.83 -4.35 -17.18
CA CYS A 66 -3.28 -5.72 -17.44
C CYS A 66 -4.72 -5.79 -18.01
N GLY A 67 -5.36 -4.66 -18.28
CA GLY A 67 -6.72 -4.57 -18.82
C GLY A 67 -7.83 -4.63 -17.78
N HIS A 68 -7.51 -4.61 -16.48
CA HIS A 68 -8.52 -4.52 -15.43
C HIS A 68 -9.04 -3.09 -15.30
N SER A 69 -10.34 -2.89 -15.16
CA SER A 69 -10.97 -1.57 -15.25
C SER A 69 -10.66 -0.60 -14.10
N LEU A 70 -10.17 -1.11 -12.96
CA LEU A 70 -9.87 -0.28 -11.79
C LEU A 70 -8.57 -0.70 -11.12
N GLN A 71 -7.52 0.10 -11.27
CA GLN A 71 -6.28 -0.15 -10.54
C GLN A 71 -6.38 0.42 -9.11
N PHE A 72 -6.73 -0.42 -8.14
CA PHE A 72 -6.59 -0.13 -6.70
C PHE A 72 -5.23 -0.59 -6.17
N ILE A 73 -4.77 0.00 -5.06
CA ILE A 73 -3.55 -0.47 -4.37
C ILE A 73 -3.69 -1.94 -3.96
N PHE A 74 -4.85 -2.33 -3.40
CA PHE A 74 -5.10 -3.72 -3.03
C PHE A 74 -5.00 -4.65 -4.24
N TYR A 75 -5.62 -4.28 -5.36
CA TYR A 75 -5.55 -5.03 -6.61
C TYR A 75 -4.10 -5.21 -7.12
N ILE A 76 -3.26 -4.17 -7.02
CA ILE A 76 -1.84 -4.26 -7.36
C ILE A 76 -1.13 -5.30 -6.49
N ILE A 77 -1.46 -5.37 -5.20
CA ILE A 77 -0.85 -6.31 -4.25
C ILE A 77 -1.32 -7.74 -4.50
N SER A 78 -2.62 -7.97 -4.70
CA SER A 78 -3.23 -9.31 -4.72
C SER A 78 -3.38 -9.91 -6.12
N ASP A 79 -3.95 -9.16 -7.06
CA ASP A 79 -4.61 -9.75 -8.23
C ASP A 79 -3.99 -9.33 -9.57
N CYS A 80 -3.15 -8.29 -9.58
CA CYS A 80 -2.52 -7.80 -10.80
C CYS A 80 -1.53 -8.85 -11.35
N PRO A 81 -1.74 -9.42 -12.55
CA PRO A 81 -0.87 -10.48 -13.07
C PRO A 81 0.57 -10.02 -13.34
N PHE A 82 0.79 -8.71 -13.50
CA PHE A 82 2.12 -8.14 -13.74
C PHE A 82 2.87 -7.77 -12.47
N ARG A 83 2.15 -7.48 -11.38
CA ARG A 83 2.72 -6.80 -10.20
C ARG A 83 2.36 -7.43 -8.87
N ALA A 84 1.47 -8.42 -8.83
CA ALA A 84 1.02 -9.05 -7.60
C ALA A 84 2.22 -9.49 -6.74
N PHE A 85 2.13 -9.19 -5.45
CA PHE A 85 3.11 -9.65 -4.51
C PHE A 85 2.93 -11.14 -4.30
N ASN A 86 3.95 -11.93 -4.64
CA ASN A 86 3.95 -13.36 -4.37
C ASN A 86 4.24 -13.61 -2.88
N GLY A 87 3.29 -13.35 -2.00
CA GLY A 87 3.44 -13.48 -0.56
C GLY A 87 2.18 -13.03 0.17
N THR A 88 2.24 -12.98 1.49
CA THR A 88 1.10 -12.53 2.30
C THR A 88 1.16 -11.03 2.57
N VAL A 89 0.01 -10.40 2.77
CA VAL A 89 -0.06 -8.99 3.22
C VAL A 89 0.69 -8.79 4.55
N LYS A 90 0.73 -9.82 5.41
CA LYS A 90 1.51 -9.78 6.66
C LYS A 90 3.01 -9.68 6.40
N GLU A 91 3.55 -10.46 5.46
CA GLU A 91 4.97 -10.39 5.07
C GLU A 91 5.32 -9.01 4.50
N LEU A 92 4.40 -8.42 3.72
CA LEU A 92 4.52 -7.04 3.26
C LEU A 92 4.51 -6.04 4.43
N HIS A 93 3.60 -6.22 5.39
CA HIS A 93 3.54 -5.39 6.60
C HIS A 93 4.79 -5.52 7.48
N GLU A 94 5.42 -6.70 7.54
CA GLU A 94 6.64 -6.93 8.30
C GLU A 94 7.90 -6.46 7.55
N ALA A 95 7.75 -5.96 6.32
CA ALA A 95 8.83 -5.46 5.48
C ALA A 95 9.97 -6.48 5.32
N ILE A 96 9.63 -7.76 5.15
CA ILE A 96 10.64 -8.80 4.96
C ILE A 96 11.42 -8.56 3.66
N ASP A 97 12.63 -9.10 3.55
CA ASP A 97 13.50 -8.89 2.37
C ASP A 97 12.83 -9.18 1.04
N LYS A 98 11.95 -10.19 1.00
CA LYS A 98 11.15 -10.52 -0.20
C LYS A 98 10.22 -9.38 -0.60
N ALA A 99 9.55 -8.75 0.37
CA ALA A 99 8.66 -7.62 0.14
C ALA A 99 9.44 -6.39 -0.33
N ILE A 100 10.59 -6.11 0.28
CA ILE A 100 11.45 -4.99 -0.14
C ILE A 100 11.98 -5.20 -1.56
N LYS A 101 12.45 -6.43 -1.88
CA LYS A 101 12.88 -6.79 -3.24
C LYS A 101 11.74 -6.58 -4.24
N TRP A 102 10.53 -7.02 -3.91
CA TRP A 102 9.36 -6.80 -4.76
C TRP A 102 9.04 -5.31 -4.95
N ILE A 103 9.09 -4.49 -3.89
CA ILE A 103 8.89 -3.03 -3.98
C ILE A 103 9.87 -2.39 -4.97
N ARG A 104 11.13 -2.84 -4.97
CA ARG A 104 12.16 -2.36 -5.91
C ARG A 104 11.90 -2.75 -7.37
N THR A 105 11.08 -3.77 -7.62
CA THR A 105 10.73 -4.22 -8.97
C THR A 105 9.49 -3.53 -9.54
N LEU A 106 8.75 -2.76 -8.73
CA LEU A 106 7.59 -2.03 -9.19
C LEU A 106 8.01 -0.95 -10.20
N ASP A 107 7.45 -1.03 -11.40
CA ASP A 107 7.62 -0.09 -12.50
C ASP A 107 6.65 1.09 -12.43
N ILE A 108 5.72 1.06 -11.47
CA ILE A 108 4.74 2.12 -11.22
C ILE A 108 5.19 3.01 -10.04
N LYS A 109 4.90 4.30 -10.15
CA LYS A 109 5.14 5.26 -9.07
C LYS A 109 3.98 5.22 -8.10
N LEU A 110 4.10 4.35 -7.10
CA LEU A 110 3.20 4.34 -5.94
C LEU A 110 3.63 5.39 -4.96
#